data_AF-A0A7Y2GB58-F1
#
_entry.id   AF-A0A7Y2GB58-F1
#
_cell.length_a   1.000
_cell.length_b   1.000
_cell.length_c   1.000
_cell.angle_alpha   90.00
_cell.angle_beta   90.00
_cell.angle_gamma   90.00
#
_symmetry.space_group_name_H-M   'P 1'
#
loop_
_entity.id
_entity.type
_entity.pdbx_description
1 polymer ?
#
loop_
_entity_poly.entity_id
_entity_poly.type
_entity_poly.pdbx_seq_one_letter_code
_entity_poly.pdbx_strand_id
1 'polypeptide(L)'
;MMTSQRLPIPTLFVLVGAIAMASCSAPDEPSGDANAAPVTASQRRLVRVETQVVQPTDFTDVIELTGSVEANNDATISAQTGGTVNFLLPLGSTARAGMVIARIDAGLTD
;
A
#
# COMPACT_ATOMS: atom_id res chain seq x y z
N MET A 1 39.16 -37.84 40.34
CA MET A 1 39.53 -38.65 39.15
C MET A 1 38.27 -38.90 38.35
N MET A 2 38.07 -38.18 37.25
CA MET A 2 36.94 -38.39 36.34
C MET A 2 37.49 -38.18 34.93
N THR A 3 37.70 -39.28 34.23
CA THR A 3 38.38 -39.38 32.95
C THR A 3 37.49 -38.83 31.85
N SER A 4 37.96 -37.79 31.16
CA SER A 4 37.30 -37.20 29.99
C SER A 4 37.36 -38.18 28.81
N GLN A 5 36.23 -38.81 28.50
CA GLN A 5 36.10 -39.71 27.35
C GLN A 5 35.72 -38.89 26.12
N ARG A 6 36.71 -38.63 25.24
CA ARG A 6 36.49 -37.99 23.94
C ARG A 6 35.76 -38.98 23.02
N LEU A 7 34.44 -38.80 22.88
CA LEU A 7 33.61 -39.58 21.98
C LEU A 7 33.99 -39.27 20.52
N PRO A 8 34.19 -40.27 19.64
CA PRO A 8 34.56 -40.02 18.26
C PRO A 8 33.39 -39.36 17.50
N ILE A 9 33.68 -38.31 16.74
CA ILE A 9 32.74 -37.56 15.88
C ILE A 9 31.85 -38.46 14.99
N PRO A 10 32.30 -39.61 14.44
CA PRO A 10 31.40 -40.48 13.66
C PRO A 10 30.25 -41.10 14.47
N THR A 11 30.38 -41.29 15.79
CA THR A 11 29.28 -41.83 16.62
C THR A 11 28.13 -40.84 16.81
N LEU A 12 28.41 -39.52 16.79
CA LEU A 12 27.36 -38.50 16.90
C LEU A 12 26.50 -38.44 15.63
N PHE A 13 27.12 -38.61 14.46
CA PHE A 13 26.42 -38.57 13.17
C PHE A 13 25.51 -39.78 12.96
N VAL A 14 25.91 -40.96 13.44
CA VAL A 14 25.09 -42.18 13.40
C VAL A 14 23.87 -42.07 14.33
N LEU A 15 24.05 -41.48 15.51
CA LEU A 15 22.95 -41.29 16.46
C LEU A 15 21.88 -40.32 15.94
N VAL A 16 22.30 -39.21 15.30
CA VAL A 16 21.38 -38.22 14.70
C VAL A 16 20.65 -38.80 13.49
N GLY A 17 21.32 -39.63 12.67
CA GLY A 17 20.69 -40.32 11.54
C GLY A 17 19.62 -41.34 11.96
N ALA A 18 19.81 -42.02 13.10
CA ALA A 18 18.84 -42.98 13.61
C ALA A 18 17.55 -42.32 14.14
N ILE A 19 17.64 -41.09 14.69
CA ILE A 19 16.48 -40.35 15.19
C ILE A 19 15.59 -39.84 14.04
N ALA A 20 16.18 -39.50 12.89
CA ALA A 20 15.43 -39.01 11.74
C ALA A 20 14.55 -40.08 11.07
N MET A 21 14.91 -41.37 11.17
CA MET A 21 14.12 -42.48 10.59
C MET A 21 13.05 -43.04 11.53
N ALA A 22 13.04 -42.64 12.82
CA ALA A 22 12.01 -43.05 13.79
C ALA A 22 10.80 -42.08 13.85
N SER A 23 10.79 -41.01 13.06
CA SER A 23 9.72 -39.99 13.07
C SER A 23 8.70 -40.13 11.94
N CYS A 24 8.63 -41.29 11.27
CA CYS A 24 7.57 -41.59 10.31
C CYS A 24 6.56 -42.60 10.90
N SER A 25 5.31 -42.13 10.99
CA SER A 25 4.05 -42.82 11.31
C SER A 25 3.90 -43.47 12.70
N ALA A 26 3.40 -42.69 13.66
CA ALA A 26 2.44 -43.21 14.64
C ALA A 26 1.04 -42.77 14.19
N PRO A 27 0.06 -43.67 14.00
CA PRO A 27 -1.35 -43.28 13.97
C PRO A 27 -1.73 -42.84 15.38
N ASP A 28 -2.42 -41.70 15.50
CA ASP A 28 -3.11 -41.29 16.72
C ASP A 28 -4.09 -42.40 17.14
N GLU A 29 -3.73 -43.17 18.16
CA GLU A 29 -4.67 -44.04 18.88
C GLU A 29 -5.52 -43.13 19.78
N PRO A 30 -6.85 -43.06 19.59
CA PRO A 30 -7.70 -42.37 20.55
C PRO A 30 -7.70 -43.20 21.83
N SER A 31 -7.14 -42.66 22.90
CA SER A 31 -7.29 -43.17 24.26
C SER A 31 -8.78 -43.17 24.63
N GLY A 32 -9.43 -44.31 24.41
CA GLY A 32 -10.83 -44.54 24.71
C GLY A 32 -11.02 -44.82 26.20
N ASP A 33 -11.73 -43.91 26.88
CA ASP A 33 -12.36 -44.21 28.16
C ASP A 33 -13.22 -45.47 28.03
N ALA A 34 -13.01 -46.45 28.91
CA ALA A 34 -13.69 -47.74 28.96
C ALA A 34 -15.16 -47.64 29.43
N ASN A 35 -15.89 -46.61 29.00
CA ASN A 35 -17.31 -46.42 29.25
C ASN A 35 -18.04 -45.86 28.00
N ALA A 36 -17.71 -46.41 26.83
CA ALA A 36 -18.46 -46.15 25.61
C ALA A 36 -19.75 -47.00 25.60
N ALA A 37 -20.85 -46.40 26.08
CA ALA A 37 -22.18 -46.74 25.59
C ALA A 37 -22.18 -46.64 24.04
N PRO A 38 -22.99 -47.44 23.31
CA PRO A 38 -22.96 -47.42 21.86
C PRO A 38 -23.30 -46.00 21.36
N VAL A 39 -22.28 -45.30 20.89
CA VAL A 39 -22.43 -44.03 20.18
C VAL A 39 -23.13 -44.37 18.87
N THR A 40 -24.44 -44.21 18.85
CA THR A 40 -25.20 -44.11 17.61
C THR A 40 -24.48 -43.08 16.75
N ALA A 41 -24.15 -43.47 15.51
CA ALA A 41 -23.43 -42.68 14.53
C ALA A 41 -23.79 -41.21 14.69
N SER A 42 -22.86 -40.44 15.26
CA SER A 42 -23.07 -39.05 15.58
C SER A 42 -23.57 -38.35 14.33
N GLN A 43 -24.81 -37.86 14.42
CA GLN A 43 -25.49 -37.15 13.36
C GLN A 43 -24.64 -35.92 13.01
N ARG A 44 -23.75 -36.06 12.02
CA ARG A 44 -22.93 -34.94 11.53
C ARG A 44 -23.88 -33.85 11.06
N ARG A 45 -23.94 -32.75 11.79
CA ARG A 45 -24.71 -31.57 11.40
C ARG A 45 -24.03 -30.94 10.18
N LEU A 46 -24.56 -31.22 9.00
CA LEU A 46 -24.11 -30.56 7.77
C LEU A 46 -24.60 -29.11 7.77
N VAL A 47 -23.66 -28.16 7.73
CA VAL A 47 -23.93 -26.73 7.56
C VAL A 47 -23.52 -26.39 6.14
N ARG A 48 -24.45 -25.84 5.34
CA ARG A 48 -24.14 -25.39 3.98
C ARG A 48 -23.32 -24.10 4.08
N VAL A 49 -22.23 -24.05 3.34
CA VAL A 49 -21.37 -22.87 3.21
C VAL A 49 -21.16 -22.57 1.74
N GLU A 50 -20.96 -21.31 1.43
CA GLU A 50 -20.56 -20.85 0.11
C GLU A 50 -19.08 -20.49 0.14
N THR A 51 -18.33 -20.95 -0.86
CA THR A 51 -16.90 -20.68 -0.98
C THR A 51 -16.63 -20.01 -2.31
N GLN A 52 -15.76 -19.00 -2.31
CA GLN A 52 -15.26 -18.39 -3.53
C GLN A 52 -13.74 -18.60 -3.62
N VAL A 53 -13.27 -18.96 -4.83
CA VAL A 53 -11.83 -19.06 -5.11
C VAL A 53 -11.31 -17.67 -5.43
N VAL A 54 -10.43 -17.16 -4.57
CA VAL A 54 -9.80 -15.86 -4.77
C VAL A 54 -8.73 -15.99 -5.84
N GLN A 55 -8.76 -15.09 -6.82
CA GLN A 55 -7.75 -14.96 -7.86
C GLN A 55 -6.98 -13.65 -7.64
N PRO A 56 -5.66 -13.62 -7.86
CA PRO A 56 -4.91 -12.38 -7.85
C PRO A 56 -5.50 -11.39 -8.88
N THR A 57 -5.74 -10.16 -8.44
CA THR A 57 -6.15 -9.05 -9.29
C THR A 57 -5.41 -7.81 -8.85
N ASP A 58 -5.27 -6.84 -9.76
CA ASP A 58 -4.77 -5.53 -9.41
C ASP A 58 -5.79 -4.82 -8.51
N PHE A 59 -5.26 -4.15 -7.49
CA PHE A 59 -6.02 -3.28 -6.60
C PHE A 59 -5.32 -1.92 -6.61
N THR A 60 -6.05 -0.88 -6.99
CA THR A 60 -5.54 0.50 -6.97
C THR A 60 -6.29 1.26 -5.89
N ASP A 61 -5.53 1.77 -4.92
CA ASP A 61 -6.02 2.71 -3.92
C ASP A 61 -5.73 4.13 -4.40
N VAL A 62 -6.74 5.00 -4.39
CA VAL A 62 -6.62 6.38 -4.87
C VAL A 62 -7.07 7.32 -3.76
N ILE A 63 -6.22 8.28 -3.43
CA ILE A 63 -6.56 9.39 -2.53
C ILE A 63 -6.92 10.59 -3.39
N GLU A 64 -8.15 11.08 -3.27
CA GLU A 64 -8.61 12.27 -3.96
C GLU A 64 -8.17 13.53 -3.20
N LEU A 65 -7.54 14.47 -3.92
CA LEU A 65 -7.08 15.73 -3.37
C LEU A 65 -7.68 16.89 -4.15
N THR A 66 -8.24 17.85 -3.43
CA THR A 66 -8.70 19.12 -4.01
C THR A 66 -7.55 20.12 -4.03
N GLY A 67 -7.36 20.82 -5.15
CA GLY A 67 -6.37 21.87 -5.27
C GLY A 67 -6.68 22.82 -6.43
N SER A 68 -5.97 23.93 -6.47
CA SER A 68 -5.94 24.87 -7.60
C SER A 68 -4.67 24.69 -8.41
N VAL A 69 -4.74 25.04 -9.70
CA VAL A 69 -3.56 25.18 -10.55
C VAL A 69 -3.16 26.65 -10.55
N GLU A 70 -1.91 26.92 -10.18
CA GLU A 70 -1.34 28.27 -10.17
C GLU A 70 -0.16 28.36 -11.13
N ALA A 71 0.00 29.54 -11.74
CA ALA A 71 1.15 29.80 -12.58
C ALA A 71 2.40 29.90 -11.71
N ASN A 72 3.52 29.32 -12.18
CA ASN A 72 4.80 29.45 -11.48
C ASN A 72 5.25 30.93 -11.39
N ASN A 73 4.93 31.73 -12.41
CA ASN A 73 5.15 33.15 -12.44
C ASN A 73 3.84 33.85 -12.81
N ASP A 74 3.32 34.66 -11.90
CA ASP A 74 2.19 35.54 -12.14
C ASP A 74 2.60 36.99 -11.80
N ALA A 75 2.08 37.95 -12.56
CA ALA A 75 2.43 39.34 -12.43
C ALA A 75 1.22 40.25 -12.56
N THR A 76 0.88 40.94 -11.49
CA THR A 76 -0.11 42.03 -11.50
C THR A 76 0.58 43.33 -11.89
N ILE A 77 0.25 43.86 -13.06
CA ILE A 77 0.80 45.13 -13.55
C ILE A 77 -0.10 46.28 -13.12
N SER A 78 0.45 47.18 -12.31
CA SER A 78 -0.23 48.39 -11.85
C SER A 78 0.15 49.61 -12.71
N ALA A 79 -0.81 50.51 -12.93
CA ALA A 79 -0.55 51.79 -13.56
C ALA A 79 0.31 52.69 -12.66
N GLN A 80 1.24 53.43 -13.26
CA GLN A 80 2.08 54.39 -12.53
C GLN A 80 1.38 55.75 -12.32
N THR A 81 0.31 56.01 -13.07
CA THR A 81 -0.45 57.27 -13.01
C THR A 81 -1.92 56.99 -13.31
N GLY A 82 -2.81 57.80 -12.74
CA GLY A 82 -4.24 57.76 -13.05
C GLY A 82 -4.57 58.43 -14.39
N GLY A 83 -5.62 57.98 -15.04
CA GLY A 83 -6.09 58.53 -16.32
C GLY A 83 -7.08 57.62 -17.01
N THR A 84 -7.50 58.00 -18.22
CA THR A 84 -8.44 57.21 -19.01
C THR A 84 -7.70 56.13 -19.80
N VAL A 85 -8.17 54.88 -19.73
CA VAL A 85 -7.61 53.78 -20.54
C VAL A 85 -8.14 53.91 -21.97
N ASN A 86 -7.24 54.12 -22.93
CA ASN A 86 -7.58 54.24 -24.36
C ASN A 86 -7.19 53.00 -25.18
N PHE A 87 -6.39 52.10 -24.61
CA PHE A 87 -6.03 50.82 -25.19
C PHE A 87 -5.76 49.81 -24.09
N LEU A 88 -6.22 48.58 -24.31
CA LEU A 88 -5.94 47.42 -23.49
C LEU A 88 -5.71 46.22 -24.41
N LEU A 89 -4.66 45.45 -24.15
CA LEU A 89 -4.39 44.23 -24.88
C LEU A 89 -5.50 43.19 -24.60
N PRO A 90 -6.06 42.52 -25.63
CA PRO A 90 -7.13 41.55 -25.43
C PRO A 90 -6.73 40.39 -24.52
N LEU A 91 -7.67 39.90 -23.72
CA LEU A 91 -7.48 38.74 -22.87
C LEU A 91 -7.08 37.50 -23.68
N GLY A 92 -6.14 36.71 -23.16
CA GLY A 92 -5.60 35.53 -23.84
C GLY A 92 -4.50 35.83 -24.86
N SER A 93 -4.17 37.11 -25.10
CA SER A 93 -3.06 37.49 -25.97
C SER A 93 -1.70 37.17 -25.34
N THR A 94 -0.73 36.80 -26.16
CA THR A 94 0.67 36.66 -25.73
C THR A 94 1.35 38.02 -25.67
N ALA A 95 1.89 38.37 -24.51
CA ALA A 95 2.73 39.55 -24.32
C ALA A 95 4.21 39.16 -24.24
N ARG A 96 5.10 40.08 -24.66
CA ARG A 96 6.55 39.96 -24.48
C ARG A 96 7.05 41.10 -23.60
N ALA A 97 8.21 40.95 -22.98
CA ALA A 97 8.84 42.03 -22.23
C ALA A 97 8.99 43.29 -23.11
N GLY A 98 8.61 44.45 -22.56
CA GLY A 98 8.61 45.74 -23.27
C GLY A 98 7.43 45.97 -24.21
N MET A 99 6.54 44.99 -24.39
CA MET A 99 5.31 45.19 -25.17
C MET A 99 4.32 46.10 -24.43
N VAL A 100 3.65 46.99 -25.17
CA VAL A 100 2.58 47.83 -24.63
C VAL A 100 1.33 46.97 -24.39
N ILE A 101 0.93 46.82 -23.13
CA ILE A 101 -0.26 46.05 -22.72
C ILE A 101 -1.47 46.93 -22.39
N ALA A 102 -1.24 48.20 -22.08
CA ALA A 102 -2.27 49.21 -21.84
C ALA A 102 -1.72 50.60 -22.18
N ARG A 103 -2.59 51.53 -22.58
CA ARG A 103 -2.23 52.94 -22.74
C ARG A 103 -3.25 53.78 -21.99
N ILE A 104 -2.72 54.76 -21.24
CA ILE A 104 -3.46 55.60 -20.32
C ILE A 104 -3.23 57.05 -20.74
N ASP A 105 -4.30 57.77 -20.99
CA ASP A 105 -4.27 59.21 -21.20
C ASP A 105 -4.34 59.88 -19.82
N ALA A 106 -3.18 60.27 -19.31
CA ALA A 106 -3.07 61.15 -18.15
C ALA A 106 -3.44 62.56 -18.59
N GLY A 107 -4.73 62.84 -18.73
CA GLY A 107 -5.21 64.21 -18.86
C GLY A 107 -4.77 65.00 -17.64
N LEU A 108 -3.90 66.01 -17.84
CA LEU A 108 -3.69 67.08 -16.87
C LEU A 108 -5.00 67.86 -16.78
N THR A 109 -5.94 67.41 -15.96
CA THR A 109 -6.92 68.31 -15.35
C THR A 109 -6.24 68.96 -14.17
N ASP A 110 -5.81 70.21 -14.39
CA ASP A 110 -5.42 71.21 -13.39
C ASP A 110 -6.57 71.46 -12.40
#